data_AF-A0A967WSQ7-F1
#
_entry.id   AF-A0A967WSQ7-F1
#
_cell.length_a   1.000
_cell.length_b   1.000
_cell.length_c   1.000
_cell.angle_alpha   90.00
_cell.angle_beta   90.00
_cell.angle_gamma   90.00
#
_symmetry.space_group_name_H-M   'P 1'
#
loop_
_entity.id
_entity.type
_entity.pdbx_description
1 polymer ?
#
loop_
_entity_poly.entity_id
_entity_poly.type
_entity_poly.pdbx_seq_one_letter_code
_entity_poly.pdbx_strand_id
1 'polypeptide(L)'
;SREITTLNMAVSRLGMDYTSSLAMGLAMEQMFQATSDMIDRRLRTIWQRSTEIAGIAQVIAQHYTRLRPEQATLAGLVCQIGALPVLRFVEDNDIQINSAMLDNLVDELHPVIGDRILKRWDFPLELHHVPSEHVNFQRQVPEADYADVVMVASLQTLVGTDHPYTEMDWHQVTAFQRLGLDPESGMEDDEDLGEQMEAAMALLKG
;
A
#
# COMPACT_ATOMS: atom_id res chain seq x y z
N SER A 1 -0.39 39.16 10.62
CA SER A 1 -1.16 37.97 10.97
C SER A 1 -2.27 37.82 9.93
N ARG A 2 -2.14 36.89 8.98
CA ARG A 2 -3.20 36.55 8.03
C ARG A 2 -3.70 35.17 8.43
N GLU A 3 -4.85 35.15 9.08
CA GLU A 3 -5.52 33.94 9.54
C GLU A 3 -5.87 33.01 8.39
N ILE A 4 -5.70 31.72 8.69
CA ILE A 4 -5.95 30.56 7.86
C ILE A 4 -7.40 30.59 7.36
N THR A 5 -7.59 30.81 6.05
CA THR A 5 -8.89 30.72 5.36
C THR A 5 -8.81 29.84 4.11
N THR A 6 -7.99 28.78 4.15
CA THR A 6 -7.74 27.97 2.95
C THR A 6 -7.81 26.47 3.18
N LEU A 7 -8.51 25.96 4.21
CA LEU A 7 -8.82 24.53 4.22
C LEU A 7 -9.77 24.20 3.04
N ASN A 8 -10.87 24.96 2.91
CA ASN A 8 -11.83 24.78 1.81
C ASN A 8 -11.26 25.11 0.43
N MET A 9 -10.34 26.09 0.33
CA MET A 9 -9.66 26.43 -0.93
C MET A 9 -8.56 25.41 -1.31
N ALA A 10 -7.85 24.83 -0.34
CA ALA A 10 -6.90 23.73 -0.59
C ALA A 10 -7.64 22.46 -1.02
N VAL A 11 -8.75 22.14 -0.35
CA VAL A 11 -9.64 21.03 -0.72
C VAL A 11 -10.24 21.23 -2.12
N SER A 12 -10.58 22.46 -2.50
CA SER A 12 -11.10 22.77 -3.84
C SER A 12 -10.06 22.70 -4.96
N ARG A 13 -8.76 22.84 -4.65
CA ARG A 13 -7.65 22.69 -5.63
C ARG A 13 -7.13 21.27 -5.74
N LEU A 14 -7.22 20.49 -4.66
CA LEU A 14 -6.81 19.08 -4.61
C LEU A 14 -7.93 18.13 -5.09
N GLY A 15 -9.19 18.56 -5.03
CA GLY A 15 -10.35 17.73 -5.36
C GLY A 15 -10.89 16.97 -4.14
N MET A 16 -12.21 16.76 -4.10
CA MET A 16 -12.88 16.08 -2.99
C MET A 16 -12.42 14.62 -2.84
N ASP A 17 -12.13 13.94 -3.95
CA ASP A 17 -11.68 12.54 -3.94
C ASP A 17 -10.26 12.38 -3.37
N TYR A 18 -9.34 13.29 -3.71
CA TYR A 18 -7.97 13.33 -3.17
C TYR A 18 -7.98 13.54 -1.66
N THR A 19 -8.74 14.54 -1.21
CA THR A 19 -8.82 14.89 0.22
C THR A 19 -9.54 13.84 1.04
N SER A 20 -10.57 13.19 0.49
CA SER A 20 -11.23 12.05 1.13
C SER A 20 -10.27 10.86 1.28
N SER A 21 -9.50 10.54 0.24
CA SER A 21 -8.54 9.43 0.26
C SER A 21 -7.40 9.67 1.26
N LEU A 22 -6.87 10.90 1.32
CA LEU A 22 -5.89 11.28 2.34
C LEU A 22 -6.45 11.28 3.75
N ALA A 23 -7.66 11.83 3.96
CA ALA A 23 -8.30 11.80 5.28
C ALA A 23 -8.55 10.37 5.75
N MET A 24 -8.88 9.46 4.83
CA MET A 24 -9.01 8.04 5.10
C MET A 24 -7.67 7.41 5.48
N GLY A 25 -6.59 7.72 4.74
CA GLY A 25 -5.23 7.30 5.08
C GLY A 25 -4.79 7.77 6.47
N LEU A 26 -5.02 9.04 6.81
CA LEU A 26 -4.72 9.60 8.13
C LEU A 26 -5.56 8.95 9.26
N ALA A 27 -6.84 8.69 9.00
CA ALA A 27 -7.68 7.95 9.94
C ALA A 27 -7.18 6.51 10.14
N MET A 28 -6.59 5.91 9.10
CA MET A 28 -5.98 4.60 9.19
C MET A 28 -4.72 4.58 10.04
N GLU A 29 -3.86 5.58 9.94
CA GLU A 29 -2.66 5.70 10.78
C GLU A 29 -3.00 5.58 12.28
N GLN A 30 -4.09 6.21 12.71
CA GLN A 30 -4.55 6.16 14.10
C GLN A 30 -4.95 4.75 14.57
N MET A 31 -5.26 3.84 13.64
CA MET A 31 -5.59 2.45 13.95
C MET A 31 -4.37 1.56 14.16
N PHE A 32 -3.17 1.99 13.76
CA PHE A 32 -1.91 1.24 13.93
C PHE A 32 -1.25 1.47 15.31
N GLN A 33 -2.05 1.67 16.36
CA GLN A 33 -1.59 1.73 17.75
C GLN A 33 -1.85 0.38 18.45
N ALA A 34 -0.84 -0.12 19.17
CA ALA A 34 -0.91 -1.31 20.01
C ALA A 34 -0.43 -1.04 21.43
N THR A 35 -0.77 -1.96 22.34
CA THR A 35 -0.40 -1.89 23.76
C THR A 35 0.92 -2.59 24.09
N SER A 36 1.34 -3.54 23.26
CA SER A 36 2.56 -4.34 23.39
C SER A 36 3.65 -3.82 22.45
N ASP A 37 4.85 -3.58 22.99
CA ASP A 37 6.02 -3.10 22.24
C ASP A 37 6.36 -3.98 21.03
N MET A 38 6.16 -5.30 21.14
CA MET A 38 6.42 -6.24 20.04
C MET A 38 5.44 -6.03 18.87
N ILE A 39 4.16 -5.81 19.19
CA ILE A 39 3.11 -5.62 18.20
C ILE A 39 3.17 -4.20 17.62
N ASP A 40 3.40 -3.18 18.45
CA ASP A 40 3.58 -1.79 18.02
C ASP A 40 4.71 -1.67 16.99
N ARG A 41 5.85 -2.32 17.20
CA ARG A 41 6.94 -2.35 16.21
C ARG A 41 6.49 -2.92 14.87
N ARG A 42 5.78 -4.06 14.86
CA ARG A 42 5.27 -4.67 13.63
C ARG A 42 4.26 -3.78 12.91
N LEU A 43 3.34 -3.18 13.67
CA LEU A 43 2.37 -2.24 13.14
C LEU A 43 3.04 -1.05 12.48
N ARG A 44 4.07 -0.46 13.11
CA ARG A 44 4.85 0.63 12.53
C ARG A 44 5.57 0.20 11.26
N THR A 45 6.17 -1.00 11.23
CA THR A 45 6.83 -1.53 10.03
C THR A 45 5.84 -1.71 8.89
N ILE A 46 4.66 -2.27 9.15
CA ILE A 46 3.60 -2.46 8.14
C ILE A 46 3.10 -1.10 7.64
N TRP A 47 2.90 -0.14 8.53
CA TRP A 47 2.49 1.22 8.17
C TRP A 47 3.52 1.91 7.29
N GLN A 48 4.80 1.85 7.67
CA GLN A 48 5.89 2.42 6.88
C GLN A 48 5.93 1.81 5.48
N ARG A 49 5.88 0.48 5.39
CA ARG A 49 5.86 -0.22 4.10
C ARG A 49 4.64 0.14 3.25
N SER A 50 3.45 0.18 3.85
CA SER A 50 2.22 0.57 3.13
C SER A 50 2.30 2.01 2.60
N THR A 51 2.99 2.90 3.33
CA THR A 51 3.23 4.29 2.91
C THR A 51 4.20 4.37 1.72
N GLU A 52 5.27 3.58 1.76
CA GLU A 52 6.23 3.49 0.64
C GLU A 52 5.54 2.93 -0.62
N ILE A 53 4.77 1.85 -0.46
CA ILE A 53 3.95 1.27 -1.54
C ILE A 53 2.98 2.30 -2.10
N ALA A 54 2.29 3.08 -1.25
CA ALA A 54 1.35 4.10 -1.69
C ALA A 54 2.02 5.21 -2.52
N GLY A 55 3.22 5.64 -2.13
CA GLY A 55 4.00 6.61 -2.91
C GLY A 55 4.35 6.09 -4.30
N ILE A 56 4.88 4.87 -4.38
CA ILE A 56 5.22 4.24 -5.67
C ILE A 56 3.97 4.00 -6.51
N ALA A 57 2.89 3.50 -5.91
CA ALA A 57 1.62 3.24 -6.58
C ALA A 57 1.04 4.50 -7.23
N GLN A 58 1.19 5.66 -6.57
CA GLN A 58 0.78 6.94 -7.12
C GLN A 58 1.56 7.29 -8.39
N VAL A 59 2.90 7.16 -8.36
CA VAL A 59 3.77 7.44 -9.50
C VAL A 59 3.47 6.50 -10.66
N ILE A 60 3.32 5.19 -10.39
CA ILE A 60 2.93 4.20 -11.39
C ILE A 60 1.61 4.58 -12.05
N ALA A 61 0.59 4.86 -11.24
CA ALA A 61 -0.73 5.18 -11.75
C ALA A 61 -0.71 6.46 -12.62
N GLN A 62 0.07 7.47 -12.21
CA GLN A 62 0.18 8.75 -12.89
C GLN A 62 0.87 8.68 -14.25
N HIS A 63 1.90 7.84 -14.40
CA HIS A 63 2.75 7.83 -15.60
C HIS A 63 2.49 6.65 -16.53
N TYR A 64 2.05 5.51 -15.99
CA TYR A 64 1.97 4.25 -16.75
C TYR A 64 0.55 3.74 -16.95
N THR A 65 -0.46 4.40 -16.35
CA THR A 65 -1.85 3.93 -16.41
C THR A 65 -2.84 5.05 -16.70
N ARG A 66 -4.11 4.67 -16.83
CA ARG A 66 -5.25 5.61 -16.84
C ARG A 66 -6.04 5.58 -15.52
N LEU A 67 -5.54 4.87 -14.52
CA LEU A 67 -6.15 4.77 -13.20
C LEU A 67 -5.95 6.11 -12.47
N ARG A 68 -6.88 6.42 -11.55
CA ARG A 68 -6.78 7.61 -10.71
C ARG A 68 -5.61 7.46 -9.73
N PRO A 69 -4.57 8.32 -9.75
CA PRO A 69 -3.42 8.19 -8.86
C PRO A 69 -3.80 8.19 -7.37
N GLU A 70 -4.81 8.96 -6.99
CA GLU A 70 -5.27 9.07 -5.60
C GLU A 70 -5.84 7.77 -5.05
N GLN A 71 -6.56 7.04 -5.90
CA GLN A 71 -7.06 5.72 -5.56
C GLN A 71 -5.93 4.69 -5.49
N ALA A 72 -4.86 4.86 -6.29
CA ALA A 72 -3.68 4.01 -6.19
C ALA A 72 -2.90 4.25 -4.89
N THR A 73 -2.78 5.52 -4.47
CA THR A 73 -2.26 5.87 -3.15
C THR A 73 -3.07 5.19 -2.05
N LEU A 74 -4.41 5.30 -2.10
CA LEU A 74 -5.30 4.65 -1.12
C LEU A 74 -5.15 3.13 -1.15
N ALA A 75 -5.08 2.53 -2.34
CA ALA A 75 -4.87 1.09 -2.55
C ALA A 75 -3.58 0.61 -1.85
N GLY A 76 -2.48 1.36 -2.01
CA GLY A 76 -1.21 1.07 -1.35
C GLY A 76 -1.29 1.20 0.17
N LEU A 77 -1.98 2.23 0.69
CA LEU A 77 -2.16 2.40 2.13
C LEU A 77 -2.98 1.27 2.78
N VAL A 78 -3.93 0.69 2.02
CA VAL A 78 -4.87 -0.32 2.55
C VAL A 78 -4.49 -1.76 2.23
N CYS A 79 -3.46 -2.00 1.42
CA CYS A 79 -3.13 -3.34 0.93
C CYS A 79 -2.79 -4.34 2.06
N GLN A 80 -2.29 -3.85 3.19
CA GLN A 80 -1.94 -4.68 4.36
C GLN A 80 -2.88 -4.45 5.57
N ILE A 81 -4.05 -3.84 5.37
CA ILE A 81 -4.98 -3.51 6.48
C ILE A 81 -5.43 -4.74 7.29
N GLY A 82 -5.45 -5.92 6.68
CA GLY A 82 -5.80 -7.17 7.34
C GLY A 82 -4.81 -7.64 8.40
N ALA A 83 -3.60 -7.09 8.45
CA ALA A 83 -2.61 -7.45 9.47
C ALA A 83 -3.00 -6.92 10.86
N LEU A 84 -3.73 -5.79 10.90
CA LEU A 84 -4.21 -5.15 12.14
C LEU A 84 -4.96 -6.11 13.06
N PRO A 85 -6.07 -6.73 12.62
CA PRO A 85 -6.82 -7.66 13.47
C PRO A 85 -6.06 -8.94 13.78
N VAL A 86 -5.15 -9.42 12.92
CA VAL A 86 -4.35 -10.61 13.20
C VAL A 86 -3.42 -10.35 14.37
N LEU A 87 -2.70 -9.23 14.33
CA LEU A 87 -1.77 -8.82 15.38
C LEU A 87 -2.49 -8.52 16.70
N ARG A 88 -3.63 -7.80 16.65
CA ARG A 88 -4.46 -7.55 17.83
C ARG A 88 -5.04 -8.81 18.43
N PHE A 89 -5.47 -9.77 17.60
CA PHE A 89 -6.02 -11.02 18.11
C PHE A 89 -4.97 -11.81 18.90
N VAL A 90 -3.72 -11.84 18.43
CA VAL A 90 -2.59 -12.46 19.14
C VAL A 90 -2.32 -11.75 20.47
N GLU A 91 -2.35 -10.41 20.47
CA GLU A 91 -2.16 -9.58 21.65
C GLU A 91 -3.27 -9.78 22.70
N ASP A 92 -4.53 -9.60 22.30
CA ASP A 92 -5.72 -9.64 23.17
C ASP A 92 -5.93 -11.02 23.82
N ASN A 93 -5.43 -12.08 23.19
CA ASN A 93 -5.56 -13.45 23.67
C ASN A 93 -4.25 -14.00 24.28
N ASP A 94 -3.22 -13.16 24.45
CA ASP A 94 -1.90 -13.53 25.01
C ASP A 94 -1.31 -14.82 24.39
N ILE A 95 -1.47 -14.95 23.07
CA ILE A 95 -1.06 -16.16 22.35
C ILE A 95 0.47 -16.21 22.29
N GLN A 96 1.04 -17.24 22.91
CA GLN A 96 2.48 -17.50 22.88
C GLN A 96 2.87 -18.03 21.50
N ILE A 97 3.39 -17.14 20.65
CA ILE A 97 3.83 -17.43 19.29
C ILE A 97 5.22 -16.82 19.06
N ASN A 98 6.09 -17.54 18.35
CA ASN A 98 7.39 -16.99 18.00
C ASN A 98 7.27 -16.00 16.82
N SER A 99 8.30 -15.16 16.63
CA SER A 99 8.30 -14.12 15.60
C SER A 99 8.01 -14.66 14.20
N ALA A 100 8.75 -15.69 13.76
CA ALA A 100 8.64 -16.21 12.40
C ALA A 100 7.26 -16.83 12.12
N MET A 101 6.67 -17.51 13.11
CA MET A 101 5.30 -18.04 12.99
C MET A 101 4.26 -16.92 12.93
N LEU A 102 4.46 -15.83 13.68
CA LEU A 102 3.57 -14.68 13.62
C LEU A 102 3.65 -13.97 12.26
N ASP A 103 4.85 -13.82 11.70
CA ASP A 103 5.05 -13.25 10.37
C ASP A 103 4.34 -14.09 9.30
N ASN A 104 4.56 -15.41 9.30
CA ASN A 104 3.85 -16.31 8.38
C ASN A 104 2.32 -16.25 8.53
N LEU A 105 1.83 -16.15 9.77
CA LEU A 105 0.39 -16.05 10.04
C LEU A 105 -0.18 -14.73 9.49
N VAL A 106 0.55 -13.63 9.64
CA VAL A 106 0.17 -12.34 9.07
C VAL A 106 0.16 -12.43 7.56
N ASP A 107 1.22 -12.94 6.92
CA ASP A 107 1.35 -13.09 5.47
C ASP A 107 0.22 -13.93 4.87
N GLU A 108 -0.22 -14.99 5.55
CA GLU A 108 -1.30 -15.85 5.08
C GLU A 108 -2.70 -15.22 5.29
N LEU A 109 -2.92 -14.54 6.42
CA LEU A 109 -4.27 -14.09 6.81
C LEU A 109 -4.59 -12.65 6.41
N HIS A 110 -3.61 -11.76 6.37
CA HIS A 110 -3.85 -10.36 6.03
C HIS A 110 -4.55 -10.15 4.67
N PRO A 111 -4.29 -10.93 3.61
CA PRO A 111 -4.91 -10.70 2.31
C PRO A 111 -6.42 -10.98 2.38
N VAL A 112 -6.80 -12.14 2.93
CA VAL A 112 -8.20 -12.57 3.05
C VAL A 112 -8.99 -11.69 4.03
N ILE A 113 -8.37 -11.31 5.14
CA ILE A 113 -9.01 -10.43 6.12
C ILE A 113 -9.13 -9.00 5.57
N GLY A 114 -8.10 -8.53 4.86
CA GLY A 114 -8.08 -7.23 4.20
C GLY A 114 -9.27 -7.04 3.27
N ASP A 115 -9.52 -7.99 2.37
CA ASP A 115 -10.67 -7.96 1.46
C ASP A 115 -12.01 -7.80 2.21
N ARG A 116 -12.16 -8.54 3.31
CA ARG A 116 -13.38 -8.49 4.13
C ARG A 116 -13.55 -7.14 4.82
N ILE A 117 -12.46 -6.54 5.30
CA ILE A 117 -12.48 -5.21 5.91
C ILE A 117 -12.90 -4.18 4.89
N LEU A 118 -12.24 -4.13 3.73
CA LEU A 118 -12.54 -3.14 2.69
C LEU A 118 -13.98 -3.24 2.20
N LYS A 119 -14.46 -4.47 1.99
CA LYS A 119 -15.86 -4.73 1.65
C LYS A 119 -16.83 -4.30 2.75
N ARG A 120 -16.49 -4.53 4.02
CA ARG A 120 -17.36 -4.18 5.16
C ARG A 120 -17.42 -2.67 5.38
N TRP A 121 -16.35 -1.96 5.05
CA TRP A 121 -16.22 -0.51 5.20
C TRP A 121 -16.67 0.27 3.97
N ASP A 122 -17.22 -0.41 2.96
CA ASP A 122 -17.79 0.18 1.74
C ASP A 122 -16.77 1.01 0.94
N PHE A 123 -15.53 0.50 0.85
CA PHE A 123 -14.53 1.05 -0.06
C PHE A 123 -15.01 0.92 -1.53
N PRO A 124 -14.40 1.66 -2.46
CA PRO A 124 -14.63 1.44 -3.88
C PRO A 124 -14.43 -0.04 -4.26
N LEU A 125 -15.33 -0.59 -5.07
CA LEU A 125 -15.31 -2.00 -5.49
C LEU A 125 -13.97 -2.41 -6.11
N GLU A 126 -13.31 -1.49 -6.81
CA GLU A 126 -12.00 -1.65 -7.43
C GLU A 126 -10.86 -1.89 -6.42
N LEU A 127 -11.06 -1.54 -5.14
CA LEU A 127 -10.08 -1.73 -4.07
C LEU A 127 -10.34 -2.97 -3.22
N HIS A 128 -11.54 -3.56 -3.29
CA HIS A 128 -11.95 -4.66 -2.41
C HIS A 128 -11.02 -5.86 -2.44
N HIS A 129 -10.42 -6.17 -3.58
CA HIS A 129 -9.56 -7.34 -3.77
C HIS A 129 -8.08 -6.96 -3.87
N VAL A 130 -7.72 -5.69 -3.65
CA VAL A 130 -6.30 -5.28 -3.65
C VAL A 130 -5.51 -6.07 -2.60
N PRO A 131 -5.97 -6.25 -1.34
CA PRO A 131 -5.23 -7.03 -0.35
C PRO A 131 -4.93 -8.46 -0.78
N SER A 132 -5.88 -9.19 -1.38
CA SER A 132 -5.66 -10.55 -1.86
C SER A 132 -4.91 -10.65 -3.19
N GLU A 133 -5.19 -9.76 -4.14
CA GLU A 133 -4.68 -9.88 -5.50
C GLU A 133 -3.27 -9.28 -5.67
N HIS A 134 -2.84 -8.33 -4.84
CA HIS A 134 -1.48 -7.76 -4.97
C HIS A 134 -0.37 -8.78 -4.64
N VAL A 135 -0.69 -9.85 -3.90
CA VAL A 135 0.24 -10.96 -3.61
C VAL A 135 0.08 -12.15 -4.57
N ASN A 136 -0.89 -12.08 -5.49
CA ASN A 136 -1.15 -13.13 -6.48
C ASN A 136 -0.36 -12.87 -7.77
N PHE A 137 0.96 -13.14 -7.75
CA PHE A 137 1.88 -12.83 -8.86
C PHE A 137 1.50 -13.46 -10.22
N GLN A 138 0.70 -14.53 -10.20
CA GLN A 138 0.22 -15.24 -11.39
C GLN A 138 -1.18 -14.82 -11.85
N ARG A 139 -1.77 -13.78 -11.25
CA ARG A 139 -3.12 -13.31 -11.58
C ARG A 139 -3.26 -12.97 -13.07
N GLN A 140 -4.41 -13.35 -13.64
CA GLN A 140 -4.71 -13.09 -15.05
C GLN A 140 -5.97 -12.26 -15.15
N VAL A 141 -5.79 -10.99 -15.53
CA VAL A 141 -6.87 -10.03 -15.77
C VAL A 141 -6.69 -9.39 -17.15
N PRO A 142 -7.80 -8.93 -17.78
CA PRO A 142 -7.74 -8.40 -19.14
C PRO A 142 -7.01 -7.06 -19.25
N GLU A 143 -7.07 -6.21 -18.22
CA GLU A 143 -6.45 -4.89 -18.17
C GLU A 143 -5.84 -4.66 -16.78
N ALA A 144 -4.85 -3.77 -16.72
CA ALA A 144 -4.21 -3.41 -15.46
C ALA A 144 -5.20 -2.69 -14.51
N ASP A 145 -5.17 -3.05 -13.24
CA ASP A 145 -6.00 -2.47 -12.18
C ASP A 145 -5.16 -2.07 -10.96
N TYR A 146 -5.81 -1.60 -9.90
CA TYR A 146 -5.11 -1.18 -8.68
C TYR A 146 -4.33 -2.31 -8.01
N ALA A 147 -4.73 -3.57 -8.18
CA ALA A 147 -3.99 -4.70 -7.63
C ALA A 147 -2.66 -4.91 -8.38
N ASP A 148 -2.61 -4.72 -9.71
CA ASP A 148 -1.36 -4.74 -10.46
C ASP A 148 -0.43 -3.59 -10.05
N VAL A 149 -0.98 -2.38 -9.91
CA VAL A 149 -0.21 -1.21 -9.49
C VAL A 149 0.42 -1.44 -8.12
N VAL A 150 -0.36 -1.92 -7.15
CA VAL A 150 0.11 -2.19 -5.79
C VAL A 150 1.07 -3.37 -5.74
N MET A 151 0.88 -4.40 -6.58
CA MET A 151 1.80 -5.53 -6.70
C MET A 151 3.19 -5.05 -7.15
N VAL A 152 3.25 -4.31 -8.26
CA VAL A 152 4.52 -3.79 -8.77
C VAL A 152 5.15 -2.81 -7.78
N ALA A 153 4.36 -1.90 -7.19
CA ALA A 153 4.83 -1.02 -6.14
C ALA A 153 5.43 -1.78 -4.96
N SER A 154 4.77 -2.85 -4.50
CA SER A 154 5.27 -3.69 -3.41
C SER A 154 6.55 -4.45 -3.78
N LEU A 155 6.74 -4.84 -5.04
CA LEU A 155 8.00 -5.48 -5.46
C LEU A 155 9.13 -4.45 -5.54
N GLN A 156 8.84 -3.24 -6.05
CA GLN A 156 9.80 -2.14 -6.10
C GLN A 156 10.31 -1.74 -4.71
N THR A 157 9.48 -1.77 -3.65
CA THR A 157 9.96 -1.54 -2.27
C THR A 157 10.99 -2.56 -1.76
N LEU A 158 11.15 -3.70 -2.45
CA LEU A 158 12.06 -4.76 -2.04
C LEU A 158 13.40 -4.71 -2.76
N VAL A 159 13.53 -3.88 -3.81
CA VAL A 159 14.79 -3.72 -4.55
C VAL A 159 15.91 -3.30 -3.60
N GLY A 160 17.06 -3.96 -3.67
CA GLY A 160 18.20 -3.70 -2.79
C GLY A 160 18.10 -4.32 -1.38
N THR A 161 17.05 -5.11 -1.10
CA THR A 161 16.89 -5.85 0.18
C THR A 161 17.16 -7.36 0.01
N ASP A 162 17.40 -8.07 1.11
CA ASP A 162 17.56 -9.54 1.16
C ASP A 162 16.21 -10.29 1.19
N HIS A 163 15.11 -9.68 0.71
CA HIS A 163 13.79 -10.29 0.78
C HIS A 163 13.64 -11.44 -0.24
N PRO A 164 13.03 -12.61 0.09
CA PRO A 164 12.96 -13.76 -0.82
C PRO A 164 12.35 -13.48 -2.20
N TYR A 165 11.45 -12.49 -2.29
CA TYR A 165 10.86 -12.07 -3.56
C TYR A 165 11.84 -11.38 -4.52
N THR A 166 13.00 -10.92 -4.07
CA THR A 166 14.05 -10.40 -4.97
C THR A 166 14.77 -11.51 -5.74
N GLU A 167 14.68 -12.77 -5.27
CA GLU A 167 15.20 -13.94 -5.96
C GLU A 167 14.22 -14.47 -7.05
N MET A 168 12.99 -13.97 -7.07
CA MET A 168 11.99 -14.37 -8.07
C MET A 168 12.28 -13.75 -9.43
N ASP A 169 11.97 -14.49 -10.50
CA ASP A 169 12.00 -13.94 -11.85
C ASP A 169 10.79 -13.04 -12.11
N TRP A 170 10.98 -11.73 -11.97
CA TRP A 170 9.91 -10.74 -12.12
C TRP A 170 9.37 -10.63 -13.54
N HIS A 171 10.06 -11.17 -14.56
CA HIS A 171 9.51 -11.27 -15.91
C HIS A 171 8.28 -12.18 -15.99
N GLN A 172 8.12 -13.09 -15.01
CA GLN A 172 6.96 -13.98 -14.89
C GLN A 172 5.80 -13.33 -14.13
N VAL A 173 6.04 -12.19 -13.48
CA VAL A 173 5.00 -11.42 -12.80
C VAL A 173 4.21 -10.64 -13.85
N THR A 174 3.04 -11.16 -14.17
CA THR A 174 2.21 -10.68 -15.29
C THR A 174 1.77 -9.20 -15.16
N ALA A 175 1.82 -8.64 -13.94
CA ALA A 175 1.51 -7.23 -13.69
C ALA A 175 2.48 -6.27 -14.39
N PHE A 176 3.78 -6.57 -14.44
CA PHE A 176 4.77 -5.75 -15.15
C PHE A 176 4.43 -5.62 -16.64
N GLN A 177 4.07 -6.75 -17.27
CA GLN A 177 3.67 -6.78 -18.68
C GLN A 177 2.41 -5.96 -18.93
N ARG A 178 1.40 -6.05 -18.05
CA ARG A 178 0.15 -5.27 -18.18
C ARG A 178 0.35 -3.78 -17.97
N LEU A 179 1.30 -3.40 -17.11
CA LEU A 179 1.66 -2.00 -16.84
C LEU A 179 2.68 -1.44 -17.84
N GLY A 180 3.24 -2.28 -18.73
CA GLY A 180 4.27 -1.87 -19.68
C GLY A 180 5.59 -1.46 -19.01
N LEU A 181 5.85 -1.98 -17.80
CA LEU A 181 7.04 -1.71 -17.01
C LEU A 181 8.07 -2.81 -17.23
N ASP A 182 9.33 -2.43 -17.35
CA ASP A 182 10.45 -3.36 -17.37
C ASP A 182 10.85 -3.70 -15.91
N PRO A 183 10.83 -4.99 -15.50
CA PRO A 183 11.23 -5.38 -14.15
C PRO A 183 12.68 -5.06 -13.79
N GLU A 184 13.57 -4.93 -14.78
CA GLU A 184 15.00 -4.66 -14.56
C GLU A 184 15.33 -3.16 -14.50
N SER A 185 14.42 -2.31 -14.99
CA SER A 185 14.54 -0.85 -14.89
C SER A 185 14.00 -0.42 -13.53
N GLY A 186 14.86 -0.04 -12.59
CA GLY A 186 14.40 0.53 -11.33
C GLY A 186 13.69 1.86 -11.61
N MET A 187 12.56 2.14 -10.95
CA MET A 187 11.95 3.49 -11.06
C MET A 187 12.86 4.57 -10.49
N GLU A 188 13.86 4.18 -9.67
CA GLU A 188 14.92 5.03 -9.15
C GLU A 188 16.01 5.35 -10.19
N ASP A 189 16.11 4.59 -11.29
CA ASP A 189 17.07 4.86 -12.36
C ASP A 189 16.65 6.07 -13.21
N ASP A 190 15.39 6.49 -13.09
CA ASP A 190 14.85 7.73 -13.68
C ASP A 190 14.84 8.84 -12.61
N GLU A 191 15.78 9.78 -12.73
CA GLU A 191 15.98 10.91 -11.80
C GLU A 191 14.68 11.71 -11.55
N ASP A 192 13.83 11.90 -12.57
CA ASP A 192 12.59 12.68 -12.46
C ASP A 192 11.51 11.88 -11.70
N LEU A 193 11.44 10.56 -11.90
CA LEU A 193 10.53 9.69 -11.14
C LEU A 193 10.97 9.54 -9.69
N GLY A 194 12.27 9.49 -9.42
CA GLY A 194 12.85 9.47 -8.07
C GLY A 194 12.46 10.70 -7.26
N GLU A 195 12.61 11.91 -7.82
CA GLU A 195 12.21 13.16 -7.16
C GLU A 195 10.70 13.21 -6.86
N GLN A 196 9.86 12.75 -7.79
CA GLN A 196 8.41 12.71 -7.61
C GLN A 196 7.99 11.70 -6.54
N MET A 197 8.70 10.57 -6.44
CA MET A 197 8.48 9.55 -5.42
C MET A 197 8.82 10.08 -4.03
N GLU A 198 9.97 10.75 -3.86
CA GLU A 198 10.32 11.41 -2.60
C GLU A 198 9.29 12.47 -2.21
N ALA A 199 8.81 13.27 -3.16
CA ALA A 199 7.78 14.28 -2.92
C ALA A 199 6.44 13.66 -2.49
N ALA A 200 6.00 12.58 -3.14
CA ALA A 200 4.78 11.85 -2.78
C ALA A 200 4.89 11.26 -1.36
N MET A 201 6.03 10.64 -1.02
CA MET A 201 6.27 10.11 0.32
C MET A 201 6.32 11.21 1.39
N ALA A 202 6.89 12.37 1.09
CA ALA A 202 6.94 13.50 2.03
C ALA A 202 5.53 14.03 2.36
N LEU A 203 4.60 14.01 1.41
CA LEU A 203 3.20 14.40 1.62
C LEU A 203 2.42 13.44 2.52
N LEU A 204 2.80 12.16 2.54
CA LEU A 204 2.17 11.14 3.39
C LEU A 204 2.75 11.09 4.81
N LYS A 205 3.95 11.65 5.02
CA LYS A 205 4.64 11.71 6.33
C LYS A 205 4.34 12.99 7.14
N GLY A 206 3.62 13.95 6.57
CA GLY A 206 3.35 15.27 7.17
C GLY A 206 1.91 15.44 7.63
#